data_AF-A0A847M6W3-F1
#
_entry.id   AF-A0A847M6W3-F1
#
_cell.length_a   1.000
_cell.length_b   1.000
_cell.length_c   1.000
_cell.angle_alpha   90.00
_cell.angle_beta   90.00
_cell.angle_gamma   90.00
#
_symmetry.space_group_name_H-M   'P 1'
#
loop_
_entity.id
_entity.type
_entity.pdbx_description
1 polymer ?
#
loop_
_entity_poly.entity_id
_entity_poly.type
_entity_poly.pdbx_seq_one_letter_code
_entity_poly.pdbx_strand_id
1 'polypeptide(L)'
;MVELIIGLVLGTLGLSAFWLVLRTLRRAGKPAPVAPPPVEDEEIEPIDPEGEIGTDGLVYMFAGKFVRPVGRRSLGSIPRDRAFDLASGDELDPLDFAMQMLYAVLTDLLSGEYIKLRLVEREATFMPPFPHKNWEMELRQVKAFRSSPLCDGLNIAFEMIYKKRMRKTQTDNPQSLAESTPEALWVPLDELVENALKAMRQEMRFWDRGCIYSDLRNYVGIGLTAQRYVLAPAQDTWLDRLRRKGPLLNPHAISKHRLDEAAEALLRRIETFHTRFGSPEAREDPRWPAGDVSPALLQPRVPLHELPLDDCLRLSVYETLVAIRQLEPSGEAGI
;
A
#
# COMPACT_ATOMS: atom_id res chain seq x y z
N MET A 1 74.18 -8.80 -19.52
CA MET A 1 72.95 -8.42 -18.75
C MET A 1 72.01 -7.51 -19.53
N VAL A 2 72.51 -6.47 -20.22
CA VAL A 2 71.67 -5.51 -20.97
C VAL A 2 70.89 -6.18 -22.12
N GLU A 3 71.50 -7.10 -22.86
CA GLU A 3 70.84 -7.80 -23.99
C GLU A 3 69.68 -8.71 -23.54
N LEU A 4 69.76 -9.27 -22.34
CA LEU A 4 68.74 -10.15 -21.77
C LEU A 4 67.50 -9.35 -21.32
N ILE A 5 67.72 -8.12 -20.85
CA ILE A 5 66.65 -7.17 -20.48
C ILE A 5 65.94 -6.64 -21.73
N ILE A 6 66.68 -6.31 -22.79
CA ILE A 6 66.11 -5.85 -24.06
C ILE A 6 65.25 -6.95 -24.70
N GLY A 7 65.72 -8.21 -24.69
CA GLY A 7 64.95 -9.35 -25.19
C GLY A 7 63.64 -9.57 -24.43
N LEU A 8 63.65 -9.38 -23.10
CA LEU A 8 62.46 -9.56 -22.26
C LEU A 8 61.43 -8.44 -22.47
N VAL A 9 61.88 -7.19 -22.62
CA VAL A 9 61.00 -6.04 -22.93
C VAL A 9 60.40 -6.14 -24.33
N LEU A 10 61.18 -6.54 -25.33
CA LEU A 10 60.67 -6.78 -26.69
C LEU A 10 59.69 -7.96 -26.73
N GLY A 11 59.96 -9.01 -25.95
CA GLY A 11 59.05 -10.15 -25.81
C GLY A 11 57.71 -9.77 -25.20
N THR A 12 57.69 -8.97 -24.12
CA THR A 12 56.44 -8.51 -23.50
C THR A 12 55.68 -7.53 -24.37
N LEU A 13 56.37 -6.62 -25.08
CA LEU A 13 55.73 -5.73 -26.04
C LEU A 13 55.13 -6.50 -27.23
N GLY A 14 55.83 -7.51 -27.75
CA GLY A 14 55.34 -8.38 -28.81
C GLY A 14 54.10 -9.17 -28.38
N LEU A 15 54.12 -9.74 -27.18
CA LEU A 15 52.96 -10.46 -26.63
C LEU A 15 51.76 -9.53 -26.42
N SER A 16 52.01 -8.31 -25.94
CA SER A 16 50.98 -7.29 -25.70
C SER A 16 50.32 -6.84 -27.00
N ALA A 17 51.12 -6.56 -28.04
CA ALA A 17 50.64 -6.19 -29.36
C ALA A 17 49.85 -7.34 -30.00
N PHE A 18 50.33 -8.58 -29.88
CA PHE A 18 49.63 -9.76 -30.37
C PHE A 18 48.27 -9.95 -29.68
N TRP A 19 48.19 -9.75 -28.36
CA TRP A 19 46.93 -9.82 -27.61
C TRP A 19 45.94 -8.74 -28.02
N LEU A 20 46.43 -7.54 -28.33
CA LEU A 20 45.62 -6.42 -28.80
C LEU A 20 45.00 -6.71 -30.17
N VAL A 21 45.79 -7.28 -31.09
CA VAL A 21 45.32 -7.71 -32.42
C VAL A 21 44.30 -8.85 -32.31
N LEU A 22 44.53 -9.81 -31.42
CA LEU A 22 43.57 -10.91 -31.20
C LEU A 22 42.23 -10.39 -30.62
N ARG A 23 42.29 -9.36 -29.78
CA ARG A 23 41.11 -8.72 -29.20
C ARG A 23 40.33 -7.88 -30.21
N THR A 24 41.01 -7.22 -31.14
CA THR A 24 40.35 -6.47 -32.23
C THR A 24 39.72 -7.42 -33.25
N LEU A 25 40.40 -8.51 -33.63
CA LEU A 25 39.84 -9.54 -34.53
C LEU A 25 38.63 -10.25 -33.90
N ARG A 26 38.67 -10.54 -32.59
CA ARG A 26 37.49 -11.09 -31.86
C ARG A 26 36.33 -10.12 -31.74
N ARG A 27 36.56 -8.80 -31.84
CA ARG A 27 35.50 -7.78 -31.88
C ARG A 27 34.92 -7.62 -33.28
N ALA A 28 35.73 -7.78 -34.32
CA ALA A 28 35.29 -7.69 -35.72
C ALA A 28 34.37 -8.86 -36.15
N GLY A 29 34.52 -10.03 -35.52
CA GLY A 29 33.68 -11.21 -35.79
C GLY A 29 32.39 -11.33 -34.96
N LYS A 30 32.11 -10.38 -34.06
CA LYS A 30 30.83 -10.36 -33.34
C LYS A 30 29.89 -9.42 -34.07
N PRO A 31 28.70 -9.87 -34.53
CA PRO A 31 27.70 -8.95 -35.01
C PRO A 31 27.47 -7.91 -33.90
N ALA A 32 27.44 -6.63 -34.28
CA ALA A 32 27.06 -5.58 -33.36
C ALA A 32 25.72 -6.00 -32.72
N PRO A 33 25.52 -5.83 -31.40
CA PRO A 33 24.21 -6.01 -30.83
C PRO A 33 23.29 -5.04 -31.56
N VAL A 34 22.48 -5.57 -32.46
CA VAL A 34 21.41 -4.83 -33.13
C VAL A 34 20.50 -4.42 -31.99
N ALA A 35 20.45 -3.12 -31.71
CA ALA A 35 19.41 -2.59 -30.85
C ALA A 35 18.09 -3.11 -31.43
N PRO A 36 17.20 -3.70 -30.61
CA PRO A 36 15.87 -4.03 -31.11
C PRO A 36 15.32 -2.76 -31.79
N PRO A 37 14.60 -2.88 -32.91
CA PRO A 37 13.93 -1.73 -33.49
C PRO A 37 13.15 -1.02 -32.36
N PRO A 38 13.06 0.32 -32.36
CA PRO A 38 12.14 0.98 -31.45
C PRO A 38 10.81 0.28 -31.65
N VAL A 39 10.30 -0.32 -30.57
CA VAL A 39 8.95 -0.87 -30.56
C VAL A 39 8.10 0.35 -30.90
N GLU A 40 7.59 0.40 -32.14
CA GLU A 40 6.53 1.32 -32.49
C GLU A 40 5.51 1.15 -31.39
N ASP A 41 5.13 2.25 -30.71
CA ASP A 41 4.12 2.21 -29.66
C ASP A 41 2.91 1.48 -30.27
N GLU A 42 2.76 0.18 -29.97
CA GLU A 42 1.59 -0.57 -30.38
C GLU A 42 0.44 0.28 -29.86
N GLU A 43 -0.41 0.79 -30.76
CA GLU A 43 -1.66 1.41 -30.36
C GLU A 43 -2.42 0.34 -29.59
N ILE A 44 -2.24 0.34 -28.26
CA ILE A 44 -2.93 -0.56 -27.36
C ILE A 44 -4.40 -0.25 -27.60
N GLU A 45 -5.11 -1.18 -28.25
CA GLU A 45 -6.54 -1.03 -28.48
C GLU A 45 -7.19 -0.61 -27.16
N PRO A 46 -8.04 0.42 -27.15
CA PRO A 46 -8.61 0.94 -25.92
C PRO A 46 -9.40 -0.16 -25.23
N ILE A 47 -8.79 -0.76 -24.20
CA ILE A 47 -9.42 -1.81 -23.44
C ILE A 47 -10.41 -1.14 -22.50
N ASP A 48 -11.69 -1.42 -22.72
CA ASP A 48 -12.75 -0.90 -21.86
C ASP A 48 -12.59 -1.43 -20.43
N PRO A 49 -12.63 -0.55 -19.42
CA PRO A 49 -12.60 -0.95 -18.03
C PRO A 49 -13.87 -1.71 -17.63
N GLU A 50 -13.73 -2.60 -16.66
CA GLU A 50 -14.82 -3.41 -16.12
C GLU A 50 -15.20 -2.94 -14.71
N GLY A 51 -16.49 -2.70 -14.49
CA GLY A 51 -17.03 -2.30 -13.18
C GLY A 51 -16.82 -0.82 -12.83
N GLU A 52 -17.29 -0.43 -11.64
CA GLU A 52 -17.06 0.91 -11.08
C GLU A 52 -15.72 0.97 -10.35
N ILE A 53 -15.08 2.13 -10.36
CA ILE A 53 -13.88 2.36 -9.57
C ILE A 53 -14.24 2.72 -8.11
N GLY A 54 -13.63 2.01 -7.16
CA GLY A 54 -13.77 2.30 -5.74
C GLY A 54 -12.88 3.45 -5.26
N THR A 55 -13.10 3.87 -4.01
CA THR A 55 -12.31 4.90 -3.33
C THR A 55 -10.83 4.53 -3.24
N ASP A 56 -10.51 3.28 -2.93
CA ASP A 56 -9.15 2.73 -2.97
C ASP A 56 -8.52 2.82 -4.35
N GLY A 57 -9.30 2.59 -5.40
CA GLY A 57 -8.86 2.71 -6.78
C GLY A 57 -8.44 4.14 -7.14
N LEU A 58 -9.26 5.13 -6.74
CA LEU A 58 -8.95 6.54 -6.96
C LEU A 58 -7.69 6.99 -6.20
N VAL A 59 -7.51 6.55 -4.94
CA VAL A 59 -6.29 6.84 -4.17
C VAL A 59 -5.07 6.21 -4.83
N TYR A 60 -5.18 4.98 -5.34
CA TYR A 60 -4.06 4.32 -6.01
C TYR A 60 -3.66 5.01 -7.33
N MET A 61 -4.63 5.32 -8.19
CA MET A 61 -4.36 5.89 -9.52
C MET A 61 -3.87 7.33 -9.46
N PHE A 62 -4.36 8.12 -8.50
CA PHE A 62 -4.02 9.53 -8.33
C PHE A 62 -3.25 9.78 -7.03
N ALA A 63 -2.38 8.86 -6.65
CA ALA A 63 -1.69 8.87 -5.37
C ALA A 63 -0.94 10.17 -5.09
N GLY A 64 -0.37 10.81 -6.12
CA GLY A 64 0.29 12.12 -5.98
C GLY A 64 -0.60 13.25 -5.47
N LYS A 65 -1.94 13.09 -5.51
CA LYS A 65 -2.90 14.04 -4.93
C LYS A 65 -3.18 13.81 -3.44
N PHE A 66 -2.99 12.57 -2.95
CA PHE A 66 -3.37 12.17 -1.59
C PHE A 66 -2.17 11.93 -0.68
N VAL A 67 -1.07 11.46 -1.26
CA VAL A 67 0.07 10.91 -0.53
C VAL A 67 1.24 11.88 -0.63
N ARG A 68 1.89 12.11 0.50
CA ARG A 68 3.07 12.97 0.58
C ARG A 68 4.27 12.35 -0.16
N PRO A 69 5.17 13.19 -0.70
CA PRO A 69 6.43 12.71 -1.26
C PRO A 69 7.26 12.00 -0.19
N VAL A 70 8.08 11.04 -0.62
CA VAL A 70 8.97 10.32 0.29
C VAL A 70 9.95 11.29 0.99
N GLY A 71 10.10 11.13 2.30
CA GLY A 71 11.16 11.82 3.05
C GLY A 71 12.57 11.29 2.74
N ARG A 72 13.57 11.77 3.47
CA ARG A 72 14.95 11.26 3.33
C ARG A 72 15.02 9.79 3.79
N ARG A 73 15.35 8.87 2.88
CA ARG A 73 15.46 7.45 3.19
C ARG A 73 16.66 7.13 4.09
N SER A 74 16.45 6.22 5.03
CA SER A 74 17.52 5.52 5.73
C SER A 74 18.28 4.59 4.76
N LEU A 75 19.60 4.45 4.95
CA LEU A 75 20.36 3.40 4.27
C LEU A 75 19.76 2.03 4.63
N GLY A 76 19.38 1.24 3.62
CA GLY A 76 18.79 -0.09 3.81
C GLY A 76 17.30 -0.22 3.51
N SER A 77 16.64 0.83 3.00
CA SER A 77 15.21 0.74 2.64
C SER A 77 14.93 -0.37 1.61
N ILE A 78 13.96 -1.23 1.88
CA ILE A 78 13.62 -2.38 1.03
C ILE A 78 12.99 -1.87 -0.29
N PRO A 79 13.53 -2.25 -1.47
CA PRO A 79 12.98 -1.79 -2.76
C PRO A 79 11.50 -2.13 -3.00
N ARG A 80 11.01 -3.24 -2.43
CA ARG A 80 9.60 -3.67 -2.55
C ARG A 80 8.61 -2.75 -1.84
N ASP A 81 9.07 -2.01 -0.83
CA ASP A 81 8.23 -1.10 -0.07
C ASP A 81 8.03 0.24 -0.79
N ARG A 82 8.80 0.53 -1.85
CA ARG A 82 8.70 1.78 -2.62
C ARG A 82 7.30 1.95 -3.21
N ALA A 83 6.76 3.16 -3.10
CA ALA A 83 5.50 3.56 -3.69
C ALA A 83 5.75 4.71 -4.67
N PHE A 84 4.95 4.79 -5.73
CA PHE A 84 5.11 5.79 -6.78
C PHE A 84 3.77 6.33 -7.21
N ASP A 85 3.75 7.61 -7.60
CA ASP A 85 2.63 8.18 -8.33
C ASP A 85 2.63 7.64 -9.76
N LEU A 86 1.47 7.16 -10.25
CA LEU A 86 1.40 6.56 -11.59
C LEU A 86 1.40 7.61 -12.71
N ALA A 87 1.00 8.84 -12.40
CA ALA A 87 0.98 9.93 -13.37
C ALA A 87 2.37 10.56 -13.55
N SER A 88 3.05 10.93 -12.46
CA SER A 88 4.37 11.57 -12.53
C SER A 88 5.56 10.60 -12.46
N GLY A 89 5.37 9.42 -11.85
CA GLY A 89 6.46 8.51 -11.52
C GLY A 89 7.26 8.90 -10.27
N ASP A 90 6.85 9.97 -9.57
CA ASP A 90 7.53 10.42 -8.36
C ASP A 90 7.35 9.44 -7.22
N GLU A 91 8.37 9.36 -6.36
CA GLU A 91 8.37 8.44 -5.25
C GLU A 91 7.60 9.01 -4.04
N LEU A 92 6.70 8.20 -3.49
CA LEU A 92 5.77 8.56 -2.42
C LEU A 92 6.12 7.85 -1.11
N ASP A 93 5.69 8.41 0.01
CA ASP A 93 5.82 7.79 1.34
C ASP A 93 4.94 6.53 1.44
N PRO A 94 5.51 5.32 1.64
CA PRO A 94 4.73 4.08 1.66
C PRO A 94 3.74 3.97 2.82
N LEU A 95 4.09 4.51 4.00
CA LEU A 95 3.25 4.47 5.19
C LEU A 95 2.06 5.41 5.00
N ASP A 96 2.31 6.63 4.52
CA ASP A 96 1.24 7.57 4.20
C ASP A 96 0.35 7.01 3.09
N PHE A 97 0.89 6.34 2.07
CA PHE A 97 0.07 5.69 1.04
C PHE A 97 -0.90 4.67 1.66
N ALA A 98 -0.38 3.75 2.47
CA ALA A 98 -1.21 2.75 3.16
C ALA A 98 -2.27 3.40 4.06
N MET A 99 -1.89 4.46 4.78
CA MET A 99 -2.78 5.23 5.64
C MET A 99 -3.90 5.89 4.83
N GLN A 100 -3.58 6.61 3.75
CA GLN A 100 -4.57 7.29 2.90
C GLN A 100 -5.53 6.30 2.24
N MET A 101 -5.06 5.14 1.79
CA MET A 101 -5.94 4.11 1.23
C MET A 101 -7.00 3.64 2.25
N LEU A 102 -6.55 3.23 3.44
CA LEU A 102 -7.47 2.78 4.50
C LEU A 102 -8.37 3.91 4.99
N TYR A 103 -7.80 5.09 5.25
CA TYR A 103 -8.52 6.24 5.77
C TYR A 103 -9.59 6.74 4.79
N ALA A 104 -9.27 6.86 3.50
CA ALA A 104 -10.23 7.29 2.50
C ALA A 104 -11.40 6.29 2.38
N VAL A 105 -11.10 4.98 2.33
CA VAL A 105 -12.14 3.94 2.27
C VAL A 105 -13.02 3.95 3.53
N LEU A 106 -12.44 4.03 4.72
CA LEU A 106 -13.22 4.07 5.96
C LEU A 106 -14.09 5.33 6.05
N THR A 107 -13.57 6.48 5.61
CA THR A 107 -14.33 7.74 5.55
C THR A 107 -15.49 7.66 4.57
N ASP A 108 -15.27 7.05 3.40
CA ASP A 108 -16.30 6.82 2.38
C ASP A 108 -17.39 5.86 2.88
N LEU A 109 -16.99 4.73 3.47
CA LEU A 109 -17.92 3.75 4.06
C LEU A 109 -18.72 4.36 5.22
N LEU A 110 -18.10 5.19 6.06
CA LEU A 110 -18.78 5.89 7.15
C LEU A 110 -19.79 6.90 6.60
N SER A 111 -19.39 7.70 5.61
CA SER A 111 -20.24 8.71 4.97
C SER A 111 -21.44 8.07 4.25
N GLY A 112 -21.26 6.88 3.68
CA GLY A 112 -22.32 6.10 3.03
C GLY A 112 -23.14 5.21 3.98
N GLU A 113 -22.90 5.30 5.29
CA GLU A 113 -23.56 4.49 6.33
C GLU A 113 -23.40 2.97 6.13
N TYR A 114 -22.29 2.55 5.53
CA TYR A 114 -21.93 1.14 5.39
C TYR A 114 -21.34 0.58 6.69
N ILE A 115 -20.69 1.45 7.47
CA ILE A 115 -20.12 1.12 8.78
C ILE A 115 -20.63 2.09 9.86
N LYS A 116 -20.56 1.64 11.11
CA LYS A 116 -20.59 2.50 12.30
C LYS A 116 -19.27 2.39 13.03
N LEU A 117 -18.84 3.49 13.63
CA LEU A 117 -17.67 3.56 14.49
C LEU A 117 -18.11 3.80 15.93
N ARG A 118 -17.36 3.23 16.87
CA ARG A 118 -17.43 3.62 18.28
C ARG A 118 -16.03 3.60 18.88
N LEU A 119 -15.86 4.37 19.94
CA LEU A 119 -14.67 4.31 20.78
C LEU A 119 -15.02 3.56 22.06
N VAL A 120 -14.17 2.62 22.45
CA VAL A 120 -14.30 1.87 23.69
C VAL A 120 -13.03 2.02 24.52
N GLU A 121 -13.18 1.99 25.83
CA GLU A 121 -12.03 2.00 26.74
C GLU A 121 -11.26 0.69 26.59
N ARG A 122 -9.93 0.79 26.59
CA ARG A 122 -9.04 -0.37 26.65
C ARG A 122 -7.94 -0.14 27.68
N GLU A 123 -7.35 -1.21 28.15
CA GLU A 123 -6.11 -1.13 28.90
C GLU A 123 -4.96 -0.65 28.00
N ALA A 124 -4.07 0.16 28.58
CA ALA A 124 -2.85 0.59 27.91
C ALA A 124 -2.03 -0.65 27.52
N THR A 125 -1.67 -0.76 26.25
CA THR A 125 -0.89 -1.89 25.73
C THR A 125 0.60 -1.54 25.68
N PHE A 126 1.49 -2.51 25.58
CA PHE A 126 2.90 -2.24 25.31
C PHE A 126 3.20 -2.08 23.81
N MET A 127 2.15 -1.99 22.98
CA MET A 127 2.28 -1.94 21.53
C MET A 127 2.64 -0.52 21.07
N PRO A 128 3.70 -0.35 20.25
CA PRO A 128 3.96 0.93 19.62
C PRO A 128 2.90 1.20 18.54
N PRO A 129 2.75 2.46 18.10
CA PRO A 129 3.48 3.66 18.52
C PRO A 129 2.97 4.32 19.82
N PHE A 130 1.78 3.96 20.31
CA PHE A 130 1.14 4.64 21.44
C PHE A 130 0.81 3.69 22.60
N PRO A 131 1.81 3.25 23.38
CA PRO A 131 1.57 2.30 24.48
C PRO A 131 0.64 2.88 25.57
N HIS A 132 0.61 4.20 25.70
CA HIS A 132 -0.18 4.90 26.70
C HIS A 132 -1.64 5.14 26.29
N LYS A 133 -2.04 4.77 25.06
CA LYS A 133 -3.40 4.97 24.54
C LYS A 133 -4.39 4.01 25.20
N ASN A 134 -5.39 4.56 25.89
CA ASN A 134 -6.35 3.82 26.73
C ASN A 134 -7.76 3.67 26.11
N TRP A 135 -7.85 3.81 24.78
CA TRP A 135 -9.08 3.54 24.04
C TRP A 135 -8.76 2.86 22.72
N GLU A 136 -9.74 2.20 22.12
CA GLU A 136 -9.66 1.61 20.79
C GLU A 136 -10.88 1.99 19.95
N MET A 137 -10.71 1.93 18.63
CA MET A 137 -11.77 2.15 17.68
C MET A 137 -12.32 0.81 17.20
N GLU A 138 -13.62 0.62 17.38
CA GLU A 138 -14.33 -0.53 16.87
C GLU A 138 -15.28 -0.14 15.74
N LEU A 139 -15.43 -1.06 14.78
CA LEU A 139 -16.24 -0.92 13.60
C LEU A 139 -17.34 -1.97 13.60
N ARG A 140 -18.51 -1.57 13.12
CA ARG A 140 -19.60 -2.51 12.83
C ARG A 140 -20.02 -2.36 11.38
N GLN A 141 -20.01 -3.45 10.64
CA GLN A 141 -20.60 -3.50 9.31
C GLN A 141 -22.13 -3.42 9.41
N VAL A 142 -22.72 -2.45 8.70
CA VAL A 142 -24.18 -2.24 8.64
C VAL A 142 -24.75 -2.74 7.32
N LYS A 143 -23.98 -2.58 6.23
CA LYS A 143 -24.35 -2.99 4.87
C LYS A 143 -23.16 -3.70 4.22
N ALA A 144 -23.43 -4.58 3.27
CA ALA A 144 -22.39 -5.12 2.40
C ALA A 144 -21.69 -3.97 1.66
N PHE A 145 -20.35 -4.01 1.61
CA PHE A 145 -19.59 -2.95 0.94
C PHE A 145 -19.74 -3.05 -0.57
N ARG A 146 -19.54 -1.91 -1.25
CA ARG A 146 -19.45 -1.88 -2.72
C ARG A 146 -18.23 -2.68 -3.16
N SER A 147 -18.29 -3.23 -4.38
CA SER A 147 -17.16 -3.98 -4.91
C SER A 147 -16.00 -3.03 -5.19
N SER A 148 -14.89 -3.27 -4.51
CA SER A 148 -13.58 -2.69 -4.77
C SER A 148 -12.55 -3.57 -4.08
N PRO A 149 -11.29 -3.63 -4.56
CA PRO A 149 -10.29 -4.52 -3.99
C PRO A 149 -10.20 -4.44 -2.46
N LEU A 150 -10.04 -3.25 -1.90
CA LEU A 150 -9.91 -3.08 -0.46
C LEU A 150 -11.22 -3.39 0.29
N CYS A 151 -12.38 -3.03 -0.27
CA CYS A 151 -13.68 -3.34 0.33
C CYS A 151 -13.97 -4.84 0.35
N ASP A 152 -13.57 -5.57 -0.69
CA ASP A 152 -13.73 -7.02 -0.79
C ASP A 152 -12.89 -7.72 0.29
N GLY A 153 -11.64 -7.28 0.49
CA GLY A 153 -10.78 -7.75 1.58
C GLY A 153 -11.37 -7.47 2.97
N LEU A 154 -11.97 -6.29 3.19
CA LEU A 154 -12.64 -5.94 4.45
C LEU A 154 -13.93 -6.74 4.68
N ASN A 155 -14.74 -6.98 3.64
CA ASN A 155 -15.93 -7.83 3.71
C ASN A 155 -15.56 -9.25 4.17
N ILE A 156 -14.53 -9.84 3.55
CA ILE A 156 -14.04 -11.17 3.92
C ILE A 156 -13.53 -11.18 5.36
N ALA A 157 -12.82 -10.13 5.79
CA ALA A 157 -12.34 -10.00 7.16
C ALA A 157 -13.48 -10.00 8.18
N PHE A 158 -14.53 -9.21 7.95
CA PHE A 158 -15.74 -9.23 8.80
C PHE A 158 -16.34 -10.63 8.88
N GLU A 159 -16.51 -11.31 7.74
CA GLU A 159 -17.04 -12.68 7.71
C GLU A 159 -16.17 -13.66 8.51
N MET A 160 -14.84 -13.59 8.37
CA MET A 160 -13.90 -14.44 9.09
C MET A 160 -14.03 -14.25 10.59
N ILE A 161 -14.09 -12.99 11.05
CA ILE A 161 -14.20 -12.63 12.46
C ILE A 161 -15.54 -13.08 13.03
N TYR A 162 -16.65 -12.82 12.33
CA TYR A 162 -17.98 -13.28 12.74
C TYR A 162 -18.05 -14.80 12.82
N LYS A 163 -17.57 -15.53 11.81
CA LYS A 163 -17.53 -17.01 11.81
C LYS A 163 -16.69 -17.54 12.98
N LYS A 164 -15.54 -16.93 13.27
CA LYS A 164 -14.66 -17.31 14.38
C LYS A 164 -15.35 -17.10 15.73
N ARG A 165 -15.99 -15.94 15.93
CA ARG A 165 -16.71 -15.61 17.18
C ARG A 165 -17.91 -16.53 17.39
N MET A 166 -18.71 -16.79 16.34
CA MET A 166 -19.84 -17.72 16.41
C MET A 166 -19.42 -19.15 16.81
N ARG A 167 -18.33 -19.66 16.23
CA ARG A 167 -17.78 -20.97 16.61
C ARG A 167 -17.33 -21.00 18.07
N LYS A 168 -16.72 -19.92 18.57
CA LYS A 168 -16.28 -19.82 19.96
C LYS A 168 -17.49 -19.82 20.90
N THR A 169 -18.49 -18.98 20.64
CA THR A 169 -19.73 -18.91 21.42
C THR A 169 -20.47 -20.25 21.46
N GLN A 170 -20.56 -20.95 20.32
CA GLN A 170 -21.16 -22.29 20.25
C GLN A 170 -20.42 -23.33 21.09
N THR A 171 -19.10 -23.18 21.22
CA THR A 171 -18.25 -24.09 22.00
C THR A 171 -18.35 -23.79 23.50
N ASP A 172 -18.32 -22.51 23.87
CA ASP A 172 -18.23 -22.08 25.27
C ASP A 172 -19.60 -22.08 25.98
N ASN A 173 -20.69 -21.73 25.28
CA ASN A 173 -22.04 -21.77 25.83
C ASN A 173 -23.12 -21.83 24.72
N PRO A 174 -23.67 -23.03 24.39
CA PRO A 174 -24.66 -23.19 23.33
C PRO A 174 -25.96 -22.39 23.51
N GLN A 175 -26.28 -21.96 24.74
CA GLN A 175 -27.49 -21.20 25.06
C GLN A 175 -27.32 -19.68 24.92
N SER A 176 -26.09 -19.15 24.83
CA SER A 176 -25.81 -17.69 24.79
C SER A 176 -25.81 -17.07 23.39
N LEU A 177 -26.09 -17.86 22.34
CA LEU A 177 -26.13 -17.39 20.95
C LEU A 177 -27.17 -16.27 20.72
N ALA A 178 -28.25 -16.22 21.50
CA ALA A 178 -29.28 -15.20 21.39
C ALA A 178 -28.88 -13.85 22.02
N GLU A 179 -28.13 -13.87 23.13
CA GLU A 179 -27.77 -12.67 23.91
C GLU A 179 -26.47 -11.99 23.45
N SER A 180 -25.58 -12.74 22.78
CA SER A 180 -24.28 -12.24 22.29
C SER A 180 -24.33 -11.41 21.00
N THR A 181 -25.51 -11.21 20.42
CA THR A 181 -25.64 -10.70 19.04
C THR A 181 -25.27 -9.23 18.82
N PRO A 182 -25.54 -8.25 19.70
CA PRO A 182 -25.25 -6.85 19.36
C PRO A 182 -23.79 -6.45 19.60
N GLU A 183 -23.12 -7.01 20.62
CA GLU A 183 -21.71 -6.69 20.93
C GLU A 183 -20.73 -7.47 20.05
N ALA A 184 -21.03 -8.74 19.72
CA ALA A 184 -20.15 -9.56 18.87
C ALA A 184 -19.99 -9.02 17.44
N LEU A 185 -20.84 -8.07 17.03
CA LEU A 185 -20.78 -7.40 15.73
C LEU A 185 -19.76 -6.25 15.67
N TRP A 186 -19.28 -5.77 16.82
CA TRP A 186 -18.26 -4.71 16.87
C TRP A 186 -16.87 -5.32 16.82
N VAL A 187 -16.04 -4.84 15.89
CA VAL A 187 -14.74 -5.41 15.59
C VAL A 187 -13.67 -4.33 15.75
N PRO A 188 -12.63 -4.56 16.58
CA PRO A 188 -11.48 -3.67 16.66
C PRO A 188 -10.82 -3.45 15.29
N LEU A 189 -10.41 -2.21 15.00
CA LEU A 189 -9.82 -1.85 13.70
C LEU A 189 -8.58 -2.68 13.37
N ASP A 190 -7.73 -2.94 14.37
CA ASP A 190 -6.53 -3.75 14.22
C ASP A 190 -6.84 -5.20 13.86
N GLU A 191 -7.78 -5.85 14.55
CA GLU A 191 -8.26 -7.19 14.22
C GLU A 191 -8.83 -7.23 12.80
N LEU A 192 -9.60 -6.21 12.41
CA LEU A 192 -10.19 -6.12 11.07
C LEU A 192 -9.11 -6.04 9.98
N VAL A 193 -8.15 -5.12 10.13
CA VAL A 193 -7.07 -4.92 9.15
C VAL A 193 -6.16 -6.14 9.10
N GLU A 194 -5.85 -6.77 10.23
CA GLU A 194 -5.03 -7.98 10.26
C GLU A 194 -5.69 -9.14 9.50
N ASN A 195 -7.00 -9.36 9.70
CA ASN A 195 -7.73 -10.40 8.97
C ASN A 195 -7.91 -10.06 7.49
N ALA A 196 -8.10 -8.78 7.15
CA ALA A 196 -8.14 -8.34 5.75
C ALA A 196 -6.82 -8.61 5.04
N LEU A 197 -5.68 -8.28 5.67
CA LEU A 197 -4.36 -8.59 5.13
C LEU A 197 -4.12 -10.08 4.97
N LYS A 198 -4.60 -10.91 5.91
CA LYS A 198 -4.54 -12.38 5.77
C LYS A 198 -5.29 -12.86 4.54
N ALA A 199 -6.50 -12.33 4.31
CA ALA A 199 -7.29 -12.67 3.12
C ALA A 199 -6.59 -12.21 1.82
N MET A 200 -6.17 -10.95 1.75
CA MET A 200 -5.46 -10.40 0.57
C MET A 200 -4.21 -11.20 0.25
N ARG A 201 -3.39 -11.52 1.26
CA ARG A 201 -2.17 -12.31 1.08
C ARG A 201 -2.44 -13.71 0.55
N GLN A 202 -3.60 -14.33 0.82
CA GLN A 202 -3.94 -15.64 0.26
C GLN A 202 -4.16 -15.57 -1.26
N GLU A 203 -4.63 -14.43 -1.77
CA GLU A 203 -4.88 -14.20 -3.19
C GLU A 203 -3.63 -13.71 -3.95
N MET A 204 -2.71 -13.04 -3.24
CA MET A 204 -1.47 -12.54 -3.83
C MET A 204 -0.41 -13.64 -4.03
N ARG A 205 0.31 -13.58 -5.16
CA ARG A 205 1.47 -14.45 -5.40
C ARG A 205 2.62 -14.07 -4.48
N PHE A 206 3.51 -15.03 -4.20
CA PHE A 206 4.69 -14.81 -3.35
C PHE A 206 5.52 -13.59 -3.75
N TRP A 207 5.71 -13.34 -5.05
CA TRP A 207 6.51 -12.23 -5.57
C TRP A 207 5.84 -10.86 -5.44
N ASP A 208 4.51 -10.85 -5.29
CA ASP A 208 3.73 -9.63 -5.13
C ASP A 208 3.63 -9.23 -3.65
N ARG A 209 3.97 -10.15 -2.73
CA ARG A 209 3.98 -9.91 -1.28
C ARG A 209 5.23 -9.14 -0.85
N GLY A 210 5.03 -8.18 0.03
CA GLY A 210 6.05 -7.39 0.68
C GLY A 210 5.76 -7.20 2.17
N CYS A 211 5.87 -5.97 2.64
CA CYS A 211 5.34 -5.58 3.94
C CYS A 211 3.87 -5.17 3.83
N ILE A 212 3.21 -4.99 4.98
CA ILE A 212 1.84 -4.46 5.07
C ILE A 212 1.57 -3.26 4.14
N TYR A 213 2.48 -2.29 4.05
CA TYR A 213 2.28 -1.09 3.23
C TYR A 213 2.26 -1.40 1.74
N SER A 214 3.18 -2.27 1.29
CA SER A 214 3.23 -2.69 -0.10
C SER A 214 2.12 -3.69 -0.43
N ASP A 215 1.69 -4.53 0.51
CA ASP A 215 0.62 -5.51 0.28
C ASP A 215 -0.72 -4.85 0.00
N LEU A 216 -1.13 -3.86 0.81
CA LEU A 216 -2.37 -3.11 0.58
C LEU A 216 -2.37 -2.48 -0.82
N ARG A 217 -1.26 -1.84 -1.18
CA ARG A 217 -1.10 -1.15 -2.46
C ARG A 217 -1.10 -2.15 -3.62
N ASN A 218 -0.31 -3.21 -3.51
CA ASN A 218 -0.15 -4.21 -4.56
C ASN A 218 -1.47 -4.96 -4.80
N TYR A 219 -2.22 -5.28 -3.74
CA TYR A 219 -3.53 -5.93 -3.88
C TYR A 219 -4.52 -5.05 -4.66
N VAL A 220 -4.62 -3.76 -4.33
CA VAL A 220 -5.43 -2.80 -5.08
C VAL A 220 -4.96 -2.69 -6.54
N GLY A 221 -3.64 -2.56 -6.76
CA GLY A 221 -3.07 -2.48 -8.11
C GLY A 221 -3.34 -3.71 -8.98
N ILE A 222 -3.28 -4.92 -8.39
CA ILE A 222 -3.65 -6.17 -9.07
C ILE A 222 -5.12 -6.14 -9.48
N GLY A 223 -6.01 -5.73 -8.56
CA GLY A 223 -7.44 -5.59 -8.85
C GLY A 223 -7.74 -4.60 -9.97
N LEU A 224 -7.12 -3.42 -9.94
CA LEU A 224 -7.28 -2.41 -10.99
C LEU A 224 -6.72 -2.84 -12.35
N THR A 225 -5.66 -3.65 -12.33
CA THR A 225 -5.11 -4.24 -13.55
C THR A 225 -6.09 -5.26 -14.14
N ALA A 226 -6.69 -6.10 -13.29
CA ALA A 226 -7.72 -7.05 -13.71
C ALA A 226 -8.97 -6.34 -14.26
N GLN A 227 -9.36 -5.22 -13.66
CA GLN A 227 -10.46 -4.36 -14.10
C GLN A 227 -10.10 -3.42 -15.27
N ARG A 228 -8.86 -3.48 -15.76
CA ARG A 228 -8.34 -2.70 -16.91
C ARG A 228 -8.33 -1.18 -16.71
N TYR A 229 -8.38 -0.71 -15.46
CA TYR A 229 -8.14 0.69 -15.13
C TYR A 229 -6.63 1.04 -15.16
N VAL A 230 -5.80 0.03 -14.95
CA VAL A 230 -4.34 0.11 -14.97
C VAL A 230 -3.82 -0.89 -16.00
N LEU A 231 -2.91 -0.43 -16.86
CA LEU A 231 -2.26 -1.28 -17.85
C LEU A 231 -1.17 -2.09 -17.18
N ALA A 232 -1.26 -3.42 -17.31
CA ALA A 232 -0.23 -4.32 -16.82
C ALA A 232 1.10 -3.98 -17.50
N PRO A 233 2.22 -3.96 -16.77
CA PRO A 233 3.52 -3.85 -17.40
C PRO A 233 3.71 -5.06 -18.32
N ALA A 234 4.10 -4.85 -19.58
CA ALA A 234 4.48 -5.97 -20.46
C ALA A 234 5.57 -6.80 -19.75
N GLN A 235 5.42 -8.12 -19.70
CA GLN A 235 6.34 -9.00 -18.97
C GLN A 235 7.04 -9.97 -19.92
N ASP A 236 8.28 -9.66 -20.32
CA ASP A 236 9.06 -10.56 -21.17
C ASP A 236 10.19 -11.26 -20.39
N THR A 237 10.90 -10.57 -19.48
CA THR A 237 12.00 -11.17 -18.69
C THR A 237 12.18 -10.59 -17.28
N TRP A 238 13.04 -11.22 -16.44
CA TRP A 238 13.44 -10.69 -15.12
C TRP A 238 14.21 -9.36 -15.21
N LEU A 239 15.02 -9.18 -16.25
CA LEU A 239 15.73 -7.92 -16.51
C LEU A 239 14.76 -6.79 -16.87
N ASP A 240 13.66 -7.11 -17.56
CA ASP A 240 12.59 -6.15 -17.83
C ASP A 240 11.94 -5.64 -16.55
N ARG A 241 11.74 -6.50 -15.55
CA ARG A 241 11.22 -6.09 -14.23
C ARG A 241 12.16 -5.15 -13.49
N LEU A 242 13.48 -5.29 -13.68
CA LEU A 242 14.47 -4.39 -13.05
C LEU A 242 14.63 -3.06 -13.79
N ARG A 243 14.31 -3.01 -15.09
CA ARG A 243 14.54 -1.86 -15.96
C ARG A 243 13.29 -1.02 -16.23
N ARG A 244 12.09 -1.59 -16.09
CA ARG A 244 10.84 -0.93 -16.51
C ARG A 244 10.28 -0.01 -15.42
N LYS A 245 9.59 1.03 -15.92
CA LYS A 245 8.73 1.95 -15.17
C LYS A 245 7.56 1.17 -14.56
N GLY A 246 6.98 1.68 -13.48
CA GLY A 246 5.82 1.05 -12.82
C GLY A 246 4.61 0.88 -13.75
N PRO A 247 3.50 0.30 -13.26
CA PRO A 247 2.27 0.20 -14.04
C PRO A 247 1.83 1.57 -14.59
N LEU A 248 1.15 1.57 -15.72
CA LEU A 248 0.69 2.81 -16.37
C LEU A 248 -0.83 2.93 -16.26
N LEU A 249 -1.33 4.15 -16.14
CA LEU A 249 -2.76 4.41 -16.17
C LEU A 249 -3.33 4.12 -17.56
N ASN A 250 -4.56 3.59 -17.63
CA ASN A 250 -5.29 3.45 -18.89
C ASN A 250 -5.93 4.81 -19.26
N PRO A 251 -5.45 5.53 -20.30
CA PRO A 251 -5.96 6.86 -20.64
C PRO A 251 -7.43 6.84 -21.09
N HIS A 252 -7.86 5.73 -21.71
CA HIS A 252 -9.24 5.53 -22.12
C HIS A 252 -10.15 5.41 -20.90
N ALA A 253 -9.75 4.65 -19.88
CA ALA A 253 -10.51 4.53 -18.63
C ALA A 253 -10.62 5.88 -17.91
N ILE A 254 -9.53 6.65 -17.83
CA ILE A 254 -9.51 7.98 -17.21
C ILE A 254 -10.51 8.91 -17.87
N SER A 255 -10.45 9.02 -19.20
CA SER A 255 -11.29 9.94 -19.97
C SER A 255 -12.77 9.52 -19.96
N LYS A 256 -13.06 8.23 -20.21
CA LYS A 256 -14.41 7.68 -20.24
C LYS A 256 -15.17 7.86 -18.93
N HIS A 257 -14.49 7.65 -17.79
CA HIS A 257 -15.10 7.72 -16.46
C HIS A 257 -14.84 9.04 -15.72
N ARG A 258 -14.17 10.02 -16.36
CA ARG A 258 -13.80 11.32 -15.76
C ARG A 258 -13.12 11.14 -14.40
N LEU A 259 -12.18 10.21 -14.33
CA LEU A 259 -11.59 9.76 -13.06
C LEU A 259 -10.84 10.87 -12.31
N ASP A 260 -10.28 11.85 -13.03
CA ASP A 260 -9.67 13.04 -12.43
C ASP A 260 -10.66 13.83 -11.56
N GLU A 261 -11.88 14.03 -12.05
CA GLU A 261 -12.93 14.75 -11.33
C GLU A 261 -13.45 13.95 -10.14
N ALA A 262 -13.53 12.62 -10.30
CA ALA A 262 -13.89 11.72 -9.20
C ALA A 262 -12.84 11.77 -8.08
N ALA A 263 -11.55 11.80 -8.42
CA ALA A 263 -10.47 11.95 -7.45
C ALA A 263 -10.53 13.32 -6.73
N GLU A 264 -10.82 14.41 -7.45
CA GLU A 264 -11.04 15.72 -6.83
C GLU A 264 -12.27 15.76 -5.93
N ALA A 265 -13.36 15.09 -6.33
CA ALA A 265 -14.55 14.98 -5.51
C ALA A 265 -14.25 14.20 -4.22
N LEU A 266 -13.45 13.13 -4.30
CA LEU A 266 -12.99 12.38 -3.13
C LEU A 266 -12.15 13.26 -2.18
N LEU A 267 -11.19 14.03 -2.71
CA LEU A 267 -10.41 14.98 -1.91
C LEU A 267 -11.31 15.94 -1.14
N ARG A 268 -12.25 16.60 -1.84
CA ARG A 268 -13.18 17.55 -1.21
C ARG A 268 -14.02 16.89 -0.12
N ARG A 269 -14.42 15.62 -0.30
CA ARG A 269 -15.16 14.87 0.71
C ARG A 269 -14.30 14.58 1.94
N ILE A 270 -13.05 14.19 1.75
CA ILE A 270 -12.09 13.96 2.84
C ILE A 270 -11.83 15.27 3.59
N GLU A 271 -11.56 16.37 2.88
CA GLU A 271 -11.37 17.70 3.48
C GLU A 271 -12.61 18.16 4.26
N THR A 272 -13.80 17.91 3.74
CA THR A 272 -15.06 18.22 4.43
C THR A 272 -15.20 17.40 5.71
N PHE A 273 -14.86 16.11 5.67
CA PHE A 273 -14.88 15.25 6.84
C PHE A 273 -13.89 15.74 7.91
N HIS A 274 -12.65 16.02 7.50
CA HIS A 274 -11.62 16.58 8.36
C HIS A 274 -12.05 17.92 8.98
N THR A 275 -12.63 18.81 8.18
CA THR A 275 -13.14 20.11 8.63
C THR A 275 -14.33 20.00 9.59
N ARG A 276 -15.08 18.91 9.52
CA ARG A 276 -16.25 18.69 10.39
C ARG A 276 -15.91 17.96 11.68
N PHE A 277 -14.99 17.00 11.64
CA PHE A 277 -14.77 16.04 12.73
C PHE A 277 -13.36 16.04 13.31
N GLY A 278 -12.41 16.76 12.72
CA GLY A 278 -11.03 16.86 13.22
C GLY A 278 -10.81 18.02 14.17
N SER A 279 -9.80 17.91 15.03
CA SER A 279 -9.37 19.03 15.88
C SER A 279 -8.68 20.14 15.06
N PRO A 280 -8.62 21.38 15.57
CA PRO A 280 -7.81 22.43 14.98
C PRO A 280 -6.33 22.05 14.85
N GLU A 281 -5.77 21.38 15.85
CA GLU A 281 -4.36 21.00 15.90
C GLU A 281 -3.99 20.01 14.78
N ALA A 282 -4.85 19.01 14.54
CA ALA A 282 -4.63 18.02 13.48
C ALA A 282 -4.77 18.61 12.06
N ARG A 283 -5.44 19.76 11.90
CA ARG A 283 -5.59 20.47 10.62
C ARG A 283 -4.35 21.25 10.23
N GLU A 284 -3.62 21.73 11.22
CA GLU A 284 -2.47 22.62 11.01
C GLU A 284 -1.14 21.87 10.93
N ASP A 285 -1.06 20.62 11.44
CA ASP A 285 0.18 19.83 11.38
C ASP A 285 0.27 18.95 10.11
N PRO A 286 1.18 19.24 9.16
CA PRO A 286 1.37 18.43 7.96
C PRO A 286 1.97 17.04 8.24
N ARG A 287 2.47 16.78 9.45
CA ARG A 287 3.04 15.47 9.85
C ARG A 287 2.02 14.58 10.56
N TRP A 288 0.81 15.06 10.82
CA TRP A 288 -0.20 14.32 11.55
C TRP A 288 -0.68 13.06 10.80
N PRO A 289 -0.87 11.90 11.46
CA PRO A 289 -0.68 11.62 12.89
C PRO A 289 0.72 11.04 13.23
N ALA A 290 1.66 11.02 12.28
CA ALA A 290 3.02 10.53 12.52
C ALA A 290 3.89 11.49 13.37
N GLY A 291 3.43 12.73 13.56
CA GLY A 291 4.04 13.75 14.41
C GLY A 291 3.70 13.63 15.90
N ASP A 292 3.80 14.75 16.62
CA ASP A 292 3.52 14.80 18.06
C ASP A 292 2.01 14.78 18.30
N VAL A 293 1.49 13.60 18.65
CA VAL A 293 0.08 13.41 18.98
C VAL A 293 -0.22 13.97 20.37
N SER A 294 -1.29 14.78 20.47
CA SER A 294 -1.74 15.35 21.74
C SER A 294 -1.93 14.27 22.82
N PRO A 295 -1.32 14.41 24.00
CA PRO A 295 -1.54 13.48 25.12
C PRO A 295 -3.00 13.38 25.54
N ALA A 296 -3.79 14.45 25.36
CA ALA A 296 -5.21 14.46 25.66
C ALA A 296 -6.03 13.59 24.68
N LEU A 297 -5.51 13.35 23.47
CA LEU A 297 -6.11 12.39 22.54
C LEU A 297 -5.75 10.95 22.92
N LEU A 298 -4.55 10.69 23.45
CA LEU A 298 -4.12 9.34 23.86
C LEU A 298 -4.74 8.91 25.19
N GLN A 299 -4.83 9.84 26.14
CA GLN A 299 -5.38 9.65 27.49
C GLN A 299 -6.41 10.74 27.78
N PRO A 300 -7.62 10.60 27.22
CA PRO A 300 -8.66 11.60 27.34
C PRO A 300 -9.13 11.69 28.79
N ARG A 301 -9.28 12.92 29.26
CA ARG A 301 -9.94 13.25 30.54
C ARG A 301 -11.43 13.55 30.36
N VAL A 302 -11.88 13.54 29.11
CA VAL A 302 -13.26 13.74 28.68
C VAL A 302 -13.87 12.40 28.23
N PRO A 303 -15.20 12.27 28.23
CA PRO A 303 -15.86 11.10 27.65
C PRO A 303 -15.41 10.82 26.22
N LEU A 304 -15.24 9.54 25.84
CA LEU A 304 -14.71 9.16 24.52
C LEU A 304 -15.55 9.70 23.35
N HIS A 305 -16.86 9.84 23.51
CA HIS A 305 -17.75 10.35 22.46
C HIS A 305 -17.56 11.84 22.16
N GLU A 306 -16.83 12.58 23.01
CA GLU A 306 -16.47 13.98 22.80
C GLU A 306 -15.16 14.14 22.02
N LEU A 307 -14.42 13.05 21.78
CA LEU A 307 -13.17 13.11 21.03
C LEU A 307 -13.40 13.39 19.54
N PRO A 308 -12.48 14.12 18.90
CA PRO A 308 -12.55 14.39 17.46
C PRO A 308 -12.45 13.08 16.68
N LEU A 309 -13.56 12.68 16.05
CA LEU A 309 -13.68 11.39 15.36
C LEU A 309 -12.64 11.22 14.25
N ASP A 310 -12.34 12.29 13.50
CA ASP A 310 -11.36 12.24 12.43
C ASP A 310 -9.96 11.93 12.96
N ASP A 311 -9.54 12.64 14.00
CA ASP A 311 -8.25 12.41 14.65
C ASP A 311 -8.17 10.99 15.20
N CYS A 312 -9.23 10.51 15.86
CA CYS A 312 -9.29 9.15 16.37
C CYS A 312 -9.18 8.10 15.26
N LEU A 313 -9.81 8.34 14.10
CA LEU A 313 -9.75 7.44 12.95
C LEU A 313 -8.35 7.41 12.35
N ARG A 314 -7.77 8.58 12.04
CA ARG A 314 -6.41 8.70 11.49
C ARG A 314 -5.38 8.07 12.43
N LEU A 315 -5.49 8.36 13.73
CA LEU A 315 -4.61 7.80 14.75
C LEU A 315 -4.73 6.28 14.84
N SER A 316 -5.94 5.73 14.79
CA SER A 316 -6.16 4.28 14.86
C SER A 316 -5.63 3.58 13.62
N VAL A 317 -5.85 4.13 12.42
CA VAL A 317 -5.27 3.59 11.17
C VAL A 317 -3.75 3.59 11.25
N TYR A 318 -3.14 4.72 11.65
CA TYR A 318 -1.69 4.83 11.78
C TYR A 318 -1.11 3.85 12.81
N GLU A 319 -1.72 3.77 14.00
CA GLU A 319 -1.33 2.84 15.05
C GLU A 319 -1.38 1.40 14.56
N THR A 320 -2.48 0.97 13.95
CA THR A 320 -2.66 -0.37 13.38
C THR A 320 -1.58 -0.69 12.35
N LEU A 321 -1.33 0.22 11.41
CA LEU A 321 -0.34 0.03 10.34
C LEU A 321 1.08 -0.11 10.89
N VAL A 322 1.47 0.72 11.87
CA VAL A 322 2.79 0.66 12.50
C VAL A 322 2.94 -0.58 13.38
N ALA A 323 1.92 -0.91 14.18
CA ALA A 323 1.93 -2.08 15.06
C ALA A 323 2.08 -3.38 14.25
N ILE A 324 1.29 -3.57 13.18
CA ILE A 324 1.41 -4.75 12.33
C ILE A 324 2.78 -4.79 11.65
N ARG A 325 3.28 -3.65 11.14
CA ARG A 325 4.61 -3.60 10.50
C ARG A 325 5.73 -4.04 11.45
N GLN A 326 5.64 -3.72 12.73
CA GLN A 326 6.63 -4.13 13.73
C GLN A 326 6.53 -5.60 14.13
N LEU A 327 5.33 -6.18 14.06
CA LEU A 327 5.10 -7.60 14.30
C LEU A 327 5.46 -8.47 13.10
N GLU A 328 5.59 -7.89 11.91
CA GLU A 328 6.08 -8.61 10.75
C GLU A 328 7.52 -9.08 11.01
N PRO A 329 7.83 -10.37 10.80
CA PRO A 329 9.21 -10.81 10.81
C PRO A 329 9.96 -9.98 9.77
N SER A 330 10.99 -9.26 10.21
CA SER A 330 11.91 -8.58 9.30
C SER A 330 12.29 -9.58 8.22
N GLY A 331 12.14 -9.18 6.94
CA GLY A 331 12.21 -10.05 5.76
C GLY A 331 13.52 -10.79 5.50
N GLU A 332 14.31 -11.08 6.52
CA GLU A 332 15.45 -12.02 6.52
C GLU A 332 15.03 -13.46 6.88
N ALA A 333 13.90 -13.68 7.56
CA ALA A 333 13.52 -15.03 8.02
C ALA A 333 12.81 -15.91 6.98
N GLY A 334 12.76 -15.48 5.70
CA GLY A 334 12.05 -16.17 4.62
C GLY A 334 12.72 -16.09 3.25
N ILE A 335 14.05 -15.95 3.22
CA ILE A 335 14.88 -16.18 2.02
C ILE A 335 15.74 -17.41 2.27
#